data_AF-A0A199NTD6-F1
#
_entry.id   AF-A0A199NTD6-F1
#
_cell.length_a   1.000
_cell.length_b   1.000
_cell.length_c   1.000
_cell.angle_alpha   90.00
_cell.angle_beta   90.00
_cell.angle_gamma   90.00
#
_symmetry.space_group_name_H-M   'P 1'
#
loop_
_entity.id
_entity.type
_entity.pdbx_description
1 polymer ?
#
loop_
_entity_poly.entity_id
_entity_poly.type
_entity_poly.pdbx_seq_one_letter_code
_entity_poly.pdbx_strand_id
1 'polypeptide(L)'
;MADTEPVESLLEIKRSEFLGHLVRVETEEAAREHIERIRRRHHDARHVCSAFVLGPDRDVQRSSDDGEPAGTAGIPMLQALLSHRPDPLDPEQADLTDVCAIVVRWFGGIKLGAGGLVRAYTEAVTQTLDEAHLVTRSRRRLGTVPVEHARAGQLENELRAHGFALQDTEYAPDHAVLHLSVPDDPAAQEEAAARLAALSSGQARITWGTVTWIDG
;
A
#
# COMPACT_ATOMS: atom_id res chain seq x y z
N MET A 1 2.02 2.57 1.50
CA MET A 1 2.32 3.48 2.62
C MET A 1 2.06 2.75 3.93
N ALA A 2 2.87 2.98 4.96
CA ALA A 2 2.81 2.29 6.27
C ALA A 2 1.52 2.57 7.04
N ASP A 3 0.97 3.78 6.90
CA ASP A 3 -0.21 4.24 7.62
C ASP A 3 -1.31 4.70 6.64
N THR A 4 -2.53 4.82 7.16
CA THR A 4 -3.67 5.43 6.48
C THR A 4 -3.72 6.95 6.64
N GLU A 5 -2.89 7.50 7.53
CA GLU A 5 -2.74 8.94 7.66
C GLU A 5 -2.15 9.54 6.37
N PRO A 6 -2.68 10.70 5.93
CA PRO A 6 -2.20 11.33 4.73
C PRO A 6 -0.86 12.02 4.95
N VAL A 7 -0.01 11.96 3.92
CA VAL A 7 1.23 12.73 3.85
C VAL A 7 0.96 13.97 3.00
N GLU A 8 1.33 15.14 3.51
CA GLU A 8 1.10 16.43 2.85
C GLU A 8 2.43 17.16 2.64
N SER A 9 2.67 17.70 1.43
CA SER A 9 3.81 18.57 1.15
C SER A 9 3.37 19.80 0.35
N LEU A 10 4.01 20.95 0.57
CA LEU A 10 3.70 22.20 -0.14
C LEU A 10 4.84 22.57 -1.09
N LEU A 11 4.48 22.83 -2.34
CA LEU A 11 5.37 23.31 -3.40
C LEU A 11 4.91 24.68 -3.90
N GLU A 12 5.82 25.65 -3.94
CA GLU A 12 5.56 26.99 -4.47
C GLU A 12 6.30 27.24 -5.79
N ILE A 13 5.55 27.52 -6.87
CA ILE A 13 6.11 27.85 -8.19
C ILE A 13 5.46 29.12 -8.72
N LYS A 14 6.28 30.17 -8.92
CA LYS A 14 5.83 31.47 -9.43
C LYS A 14 4.58 31.98 -8.68
N ARG A 15 4.64 31.93 -7.34
CA ARG A 15 3.56 32.32 -6.40
C ARG A 15 2.32 31.42 -6.43
N SER A 16 2.26 30.41 -7.30
CA SER A 16 1.21 29.39 -7.23
C SER A 16 1.63 28.35 -6.20
N GLU A 17 0.70 27.97 -5.35
CA GLU A 17 0.88 26.95 -4.32
C GLU A 17 0.26 25.64 -4.80
N PHE A 18 0.98 24.54 -4.61
CA PHE A 18 0.58 23.17 -4.91
C PHE A 18 0.73 22.35 -3.63
N LEU A 19 -0.38 22.12 -2.95
CA LEU A 19 -0.42 21.22 -1.80
C LEU A 19 -0.64 19.80 -2.31
N GLY A 20 0.43 19.00 -2.29
CA GLY A 20 0.36 17.57 -2.53
C GLY A 20 -0.16 16.85 -1.30
N HIS A 21 -1.02 15.87 -1.52
CA HIS A 21 -1.62 15.03 -0.49
C HIS A 21 -1.63 13.59 -1.00
N LEU A 22 -0.92 12.70 -0.29
CA LEU A 22 -0.89 11.27 -0.56
C LEU A 22 -1.62 10.51 0.52
N VAL A 23 -2.39 9.51 0.13
CA VAL A 23 -3.08 8.62 1.06
C VAL A 23 -3.15 7.21 0.51
N ARG A 24 -3.02 6.23 1.41
CA ARG A 24 -3.27 4.83 1.07
C ARG A 24 -4.76 4.59 0.91
N VAL A 25 -5.14 3.95 -0.20
CA VAL A 25 -6.52 3.53 -0.48
C VAL A 25 -6.49 2.22 -1.25
N GLU A 26 -7.41 1.30 -0.95
CA GLU A 26 -7.45 -0.02 -1.59
C GLU A 26 -8.63 -0.18 -2.56
N THR A 27 -9.53 0.82 -2.64
CA THR A 27 -10.72 0.79 -3.50
C THR A 27 -10.95 2.11 -4.22
N GLU A 28 -11.64 2.08 -5.38
CA GLU A 28 -12.00 3.30 -6.10
C GLU A 28 -12.94 4.17 -5.27
N GLU A 29 -13.82 3.56 -4.48
CA GLU A 29 -14.76 4.23 -3.57
C GLU A 29 -13.99 5.03 -2.51
N ALA A 30 -13.02 4.41 -1.82
CA ALA A 30 -12.20 5.09 -0.82
C ALA A 30 -11.39 6.25 -1.45
N ALA A 31 -10.84 6.05 -2.65
CA ALA A 31 -10.14 7.11 -3.36
C ALA A 31 -11.06 8.31 -3.64
N ARG A 32 -12.27 8.06 -4.16
CA ARG A 32 -13.27 9.11 -4.43
C ARG A 32 -13.71 9.84 -3.17
N GLU A 33 -13.94 9.12 -2.07
CA GLU A 33 -14.30 9.71 -0.78
C GLU A 33 -13.21 10.65 -0.26
N HIS A 34 -11.94 10.25 -0.37
CA HIS A 34 -10.80 11.10 -0.01
C HIS A 34 -10.70 12.35 -0.88
N ILE A 35 -10.85 12.23 -2.20
CA ILE A 35 -10.83 13.36 -3.13
C ILE A 35 -11.93 14.38 -2.75
N GLU A 36 -13.16 13.93 -2.51
CA GLU A 36 -14.27 14.80 -2.13
C GLU A 36 -14.11 15.39 -0.73
N ARG A 37 -13.44 14.69 0.20
CA ARG A 37 -13.06 15.26 1.50
C ARG A 37 -12.08 16.41 1.34
N ILE A 38 -11.04 16.25 0.52
CA ILE A 38 -10.03 17.30 0.27
C ILE A 38 -10.65 18.48 -0.49
N ARG A 39 -11.50 18.22 -1.49
CA ARG A 39 -12.25 19.29 -2.19
C ARG A 39 -13.10 20.12 -1.23
N ARG A 40 -13.80 19.48 -0.28
CA ARG A 40 -14.59 20.20 0.73
C ARG A 40 -13.71 20.98 1.71
N ARG A 41 -12.58 20.41 2.13
CA ARG A 41 -11.61 21.09 3.04
C ARG A 41 -11.04 22.35 2.40
N HIS A 42 -10.72 22.30 1.10
CA HIS A 42 -10.12 23.40 0.34
C HIS A 42 -11.07 23.95 -0.72
N HIS A 43 -12.29 24.30 -0.29
CA HIS A 43 -13.35 24.81 -1.17
C HIS A 43 -13.01 26.13 -1.88
N ASP A 44 -11.99 26.84 -1.42
CA ASP A 44 -11.45 28.08 -1.98
C ASP A 44 -10.41 27.83 -3.08
N ALA A 45 -9.88 26.61 -3.19
CA ALA A 45 -8.95 26.24 -4.23
C ALA A 45 -9.65 26.14 -5.60
N ARG A 46 -8.92 26.45 -6.66
CA ARG A 46 -9.48 26.46 -8.01
C ARG A 46 -9.51 25.07 -8.64
N HIS A 47 -8.51 24.25 -8.31
CA HIS A 47 -8.31 22.93 -8.88
C HIS A 47 -7.86 21.98 -7.77
N VAL A 48 -8.49 20.81 -7.73
CA VAL A 48 -8.19 19.66 -6.88
C VAL A 48 -7.99 18.47 -7.81
N CYS A 49 -6.81 18.42 -8.43
CA CYS A 49 -6.43 17.38 -9.37
C CYS A 49 -6.09 16.11 -8.61
N SER A 50 -6.25 14.94 -9.25
CA SER A 50 -6.03 13.66 -8.57
C SER A 50 -5.50 12.60 -9.52
N ALA A 51 -4.77 11.62 -8.96
CA ALA A 51 -4.42 10.37 -9.62
C ALA A 51 -4.38 9.24 -8.58
N PHE A 52 -4.74 8.02 -8.98
CA PHE A 52 -4.59 6.86 -8.10
C PHE A 52 -4.29 5.58 -8.88
N VAL A 53 -3.59 4.67 -8.20
CA VAL A 53 -3.20 3.34 -8.68
C VAL A 53 -3.55 2.34 -7.59
N LEU A 54 -4.34 1.32 -7.91
CA LEU A 54 -4.82 0.32 -6.94
C LEU A 54 -4.52 -1.11 -7.38
N GLY A 55 -4.33 -1.97 -6.39
CA GLY A 55 -4.16 -3.40 -6.56
C GLY A 55 -2.75 -3.80 -7.00
N PRO A 56 -2.36 -5.07 -6.74
CA PRO A 56 -1.00 -5.54 -6.99
C PRO A 56 -0.60 -5.51 -8.47
N ASP A 57 -1.55 -5.77 -9.37
CA ASP A 57 -1.34 -5.75 -10.82
C ASP A 57 -1.50 -4.34 -11.43
N ARG A 58 -1.91 -3.36 -10.62
CA ARG A 58 -2.10 -1.95 -11.02
C ARG A 58 -3.09 -1.76 -12.17
N ASP A 59 -4.08 -2.66 -12.29
CA ASP A 59 -5.10 -2.60 -13.35
C ASP A 59 -6.05 -1.40 -13.21
N VAL A 60 -6.19 -0.89 -11.99
CA VAL A 60 -7.02 0.28 -11.71
C VAL A 60 -6.15 1.52 -11.62
N GLN A 61 -6.17 2.30 -12.70
CA GLN A 61 -5.49 3.58 -12.81
C GLN A 61 -6.49 4.66 -13.22
N ARG A 62 -6.53 5.76 -12.48
CA ARG A 62 -7.41 6.90 -12.77
C ARG A 62 -6.66 8.20 -12.56
N SER A 63 -7.06 9.23 -13.31
CA SER A 63 -6.58 10.59 -13.11
C SER A 63 -7.64 11.62 -13.49
N SER A 64 -7.52 12.83 -12.96
CA SER A 64 -8.39 13.96 -13.22
C SER A 64 -7.60 15.26 -13.22
N ASP A 65 -7.81 16.09 -14.25
CA ASP A 65 -7.24 17.43 -14.35
C ASP A 65 -8.06 18.48 -13.57
N ASP A 66 -9.26 18.15 -13.08
CA ASP A 66 -10.15 19.06 -12.33
C ASP A 66 -10.28 20.49 -12.90
N GLY A 67 -10.43 20.61 -14.21
CA GLY A 67 -10.58 21.90 -14.89
C GLY A 67 -9.27 22.62 -15.23
N GLU A 68 -8.12 22.04 -14.90
CA GLU A 68 -6.85 22.40 -15.55
C GLU A 68 -6.91 22.08 -17.05
N PRO A 69 -6.03 22.68 -17.88
CA PRO A 69 -5.88 22.27 -19.27
C PRO A 69 -5.66 20.76 -19.39
N ALA A 70 -6.37 20.12 -20.33
CA ALA A 70 -6.36 18.67 -20.47
C ALA A 70 -4.94 18.09 -20.60
N GLY A 71 -4.66 17.06 -19.80
CA GLY A 71 -3.39 16.35 -19.75
C GLY A 71 -2.25 17.10 -19.06
N THR A 72 -2.53 18.21 -18.36
CA THR A 72 -1.48 19.01 -17.70
C THR A 72 -1.34 18.76 -16.20
N ALA A 73 -2.27 18.01 -15.58
CA ALA A 73 -2.23 17.72 -14.15
C ALA A 73 -2.40 16.22 -13.87
N GLY A 74 -3.56 15.64 -14.16
CA GLY A 74 -3.90 14.27 -13.78
C GLY A 74 -2.96 13.22 -14.37
N ILE A 75 -2.69 13.29 -15.68
CA ILE A 75 -1.78 12.35 -16.35
C ILE A 75 -0.34 12.46 -15.81
N PRO A 76 0.26 13.67 -15.69
CA PRO A 76 1.56 13.84 -15.02
C PRO A 76 1.62 13.28 -13.60
N MET A 77 0.57 13.47 -12.79
CA MET A 77 0.48 12.90 -11.43
C MET A 77 0.46 11.37 -11.46
N LEU A 78 -0.34 10.78 -12.35
CA LEU A 78 -0.40 9.32 -12.51
C LEU A 78 0.96 8.75 -12.95
N GLN A 79 1.63 9.40 -13.91
CA GLN A 79 2.96 8.99 -14.35
C GLN A 79 3.99 9.06 -13.22
N ALA A 80 3.89 10.07 -12.34
CA ALA A 80 4.76 10.17 -11.16
C ALA A 80 4.56 8.98 -10.21
N LEU A 81 3.31 8.59 -9.92
CA LEU A 81 3.01 7.38 -9.15
C LEU A 81 3.53 6.10 -9.85
N LEU A 82 3.36 6.03 -11.18
CA LEU A 82 3.73 4.84 -11.96
C LEU A 82 5.24 4.61 -12.03
N SER A 83 6.01 5.69 -12.12
CA SER A 83 7.47 5.67 -12.29
C SER A 83 8.25 5.81 -10.99
N HIS A 84 7.57 6.00 -9.85
CA HIS A 84 8.24 6.16 -8.57
C HIS A 84 9.03 4.91 -8.19
N ARG A 85 10.31 5.12 -7.87
CA ARG A 85 11.24 4.10 -7.38
C ARG A 85 12.05 4.68 -6.22
N PRO A 86 11.71 4.33 -4.96
CA PRO A 86 12.45 4.79 -3.78
C PRO A 86 13.94 4.43 -3.80
N ASP A 87 14.28 3.26 -4.36
CA ASP A 87 15.67 2.82 -4.51
C ASP A 87 15.94 2.50 -5.98
N PRO A 88 16.54 3.43 -6.75
CA PRO A 88 16.85 3.21 -8.15
C PRO A 88 17.94 2.15 -8.38
N LEU A 89 18.63 1.70 -7.34
CA LEU A 89 19.67 0.66 -7.41
C LEU A 89 19.12 -0.73 -7.09
N ASP A 90 17.90 -0.85 -6.58
CA ASP A 90 17.23 -2.13 -6.33
C ASP A 90 16.40 -2.56 -7.57
N PRO A 91 16.89 -3.52 -8.39
CA PRO A 91 16.17 -3.98 -9.56
C PRO A 91 14.94 -4.82 -9.21
N GLU A 92 14.85 -5.36 -7.99
CA GLU A 92 13.76 -6.22 -7.53
C GLU A 92 12.70 -5.44 -6.72
N GLN A 93 12.85 -4.12 -6.62
CA GLN A 93 11.91 -3.25 -5.93
C GLN A 93 10.49 -3.39 -6.50
N ALA A 94 9.53 -3.60 -5.60
CA ALA A 94 8.13 -3.69 -5.93
C ALA A 94 7.55 -2.35 -6.42
N ASP A 95 6.59 -2.42 -7.33
CA ASP A 95 5.88 -1.25 -7.83
C ASP A 95 4.99 -0.62 -6.75
N LEU A 96 4.91 0.72 -6.75
CA LEU A 96 3.98 1.46 -5.91
C LEU A 96 2.52 1.22 -6.32
N THR A 97 1.69 0.87 -5.34
CA THR A 97 0.24 0.68 -5.51
C THR A 97 -0.54 1.03 -4.24
N ASP A 98 -1.86 0.91 -4.30
CA ASP A 98 -2.84 1.23 -3.26
C ASP A 98 -2.69 2.65 -2.72
N VAL A 99 -2.56 3.61 -3.65
CA VAL A 99 -2.25 5.01 -3.34
C VAL A 99 -3.10 5.97 -4.18
N CYS A 100 -3.54 7.04 -3.53
CA CYS A 100 -4.16 8.19 -4.17
C CYS A 100 -3.35 9.47 -3.89
N ALA A 101 -2.95 10.13 -4.96
CA ALA A 101 -2.39 11.47 -4.95
C ALA A 101 -3.48 12.50 -5.29
N ILE A 102 -3.53 13.56 -4.49
CA ILE A 102 -4.39 14.71 -4.69
C ILE A 102 -3.49 15.94 -4.65
N VAL A 103 -3.63 16.86 -5.60
CA VAL A 103 -2.91 18.13 -5.60
C VAL A 103 -3.93 19.25 -5.62
N VAL A 104 -3.91 20.04 -4.55
CA VAL A 104 -4.72 21.26 -4.43
C VAL A 104 -3.90 22.43 -4.91
N ARG A 105 -4.44 23.22 -5.82
CA ARG A 105 -3.73 24.36 -6.40
C ARG A 105 -4.42 25.70 -6.13
N TRP A 106 -3.64 26.64 -5.62
CA TRP A 106 -4.00 28.07 -5.56
C TRP A 106 -3.19 28.87 -6.59
N PHE A 107 -3.87 29.68 -7.39
CA PHE A 107 -3.24 30.43 -8.47
C PHE A 107 -2.55 31.71 -7.97
N GLY A 108 -1.25 31.83 -8.23
CA GLY A 108 -0.41 32.95 -7.78
C GLY A 108 -0.41 34.22 -8.62
N GLY A 109 -1.31 34.35 -9.60
CA GLY A 109 -1.32 35.50 -10.53
C GLY A 109 -0.38 35.38 -11.73
N ILE A 110 0.53 34.39 -11.78
CA ILE A 110 1.47 34.19 -12.89
C ILE A 110 1.19 32.86 -13.60
N LYS A 111 0.90 32.91 -14.90
CA LYS A 111 0.64 31.70 -15.71
C LYS A 111 1.92 30.87 -15.87
N LEU A 112 1.81 29.56 -15.65
CA LEU A 112 2.92 28.61 -15.83
C LEU A 112 3.07 28.10 -17.28
N GLY A 113 1.99 28.14 -18.06
CA GLY A 113 1.91 27.45 -19.36
C GLY A 113 1.79 25.93 -19.21
N ALA A 114 1.43 25.22 -20.28
CA ALA A 114 1.16 23.77 -20.21
C ALA A 114 2.35 22.96 -19.68
N GLY A 115 3.55 23.14 -20.24
CA GLY A 115 4.76 22.45 -19.75
C GLY A 115 5.22 22.90 -18.36
N GLY A 116 4.77 24.06 -17.89
CA GLY A 116 5.00 24.49 -16.50
C GLY A 116 4.06 23.78 -15.53
N LEU A 117 2.79 23.58 -15.91
CA LEU A 117 1.81 22.81 -15.13
C LEU A 117 2.21 21.35 -15.01
N VAL A 118 2.57 20.71 -16.13
CA VAL A 118 3.03 19.32 -16.16
C VAL A 118 4.15 19.10 -15.14
N ARG A 119 5.18 19.96 -15.16
CA ARG A 119 6.30 19.86 -14.21
C ARG A 119 5.87 20.11 -12.77
N ALA A 120 5.04 21.13 -12.52
CA ALA A 120 4.58 21.45 -11.17
C ALA A 120 3.77 20.31 -10.54
N TYR A 121 2.86 19.69 -11.29
CA TYR A 121 2.05 18.58 -10.79
C TYR A 121 2.87 17.30 -10.60
N THR A 122 3.82 17.01 -11.49
CA THR A 122 4.77 15.91 -11.28
C THR A 122 5.60 16.14 -10.02
N GLU A 123 6.20 17.33 -9.88
CA GLU A 123 7.07 17.67 -8.75
C GLU A 123 6.32 17.65 -7.41
N ALA A 124 5.09 18.16 -7.36
CA ALA A 124 4.26 18.12 -6.14
C ALA A 124 3.99 16.67 -5.69
N VAL A 125 3.72 15.74 -6.61
CA VAL A 125 3.50 14.33 -6.27
C VAL A 125 4.80 13.66 -5.85
N THR A 126 5.89 13.85 -6.60
CA THR A 126 7.20 13.26 -6.28
C THR A 126 7.71 13.75 -4.93
N GLN A 127 7.64 15.05 -4.64
CA GLN A 127 8.03 15.60 -3.34
C GLN A 127 7.22 14.97 -2.20
N THR A 128 5.90 14.84 -2.36
CA THR A 128 5.06 14.22 -1.32
C THR A 128 5.41 12.73 -1.16
N LEU A 129 5.77 12.03 -2.24
CA LEU A 129 6.19 10.61 -2.18
C LEU A 129 7.50 10.45 -1.43
N ASP A 130 8.45 11.37 -1.62
CA ASP A 130 9.75 11.34 -0.94
C ASP A 130 9.61 11.53 0.58
N GLU A 131 8.52 12.17 1.02
CA GLU A 131 8.18 12.33 2.45
C GLU A 131 7.37 11.14 3.00
N ALA A 132 6.88 10.23 2.15
CA ALA A 132 6.01 9.14 2.56
C ALA A 132 6.80 7.93 3.08
N HIS A 133 6.36 7.38 4.21
CA HIS A 133 6.86 6.08 4.67
C HIS A 133 6.20 4.95 3.86
N LEU A 134 6.97 4.34 2.96
CA LEU A 134 6.52 3.21 2.14
C LEU A 134 6.89 1.88 2.80
N VAL A 135 6.02 0.89 2.64
CA VAL A 135 6.21 -0.48 3.13
C VAL A 135 6.04 -1.44 1.98
N THR A 136 6.83 -2.51 1.97
CA THR A 136 6.69 -3.58 0.99
C THR A 136 5.56 -4.49 1.42
N ARG A 137 4.59 -4.72 0.52
CA ARG A 137 3.52 -5.70 0.75
C ARG A 137 3.93 -7.04 0.16
N SER A 138 3.68 -8.11 0.90
CA SER A 138 3.94 -9.47 0.44
C SER A 138 2.65 -10.27 0.38
N ARG A 139 2.46 -11.01 -0.72
CA ARG A 139 1.33 -11.92 -0.89
C ARG A 139 1.58 -13.19 -0.09
N ARG A 140 0.69 -13.48 0.85
CA ARG A 140 0.86 -14.54 1.84
C ARG A 140 -0.31 -15.51 1.80
N ARG A 141 -0.01 -16.80 1.85
CA ARG A 141 -0.98 -17.86 2.12
C ARG A 141 -1.15 -18.01 3.62
N LEU A 142 -2.38 -17.88 4.11
CA LEU A 142 -2.71 -18.13 5.51
C LEU A 142 -2.86 -19.62 5.75
N GLY A 143 -2.35 -20.09 6.88
CA GLY A 143 -2.46 -21.48 7.32
C GLY A 143 -2.88 -21.55 8.79
N THR A 144 -3.63 -22.58 9.14
CA THR A 144 -4.04 -22.85 10.51
C THR A 144 -3.52 -24.20 10.97
N VAL A 145 -3.07 -24.29 12.21
CA VAL A 145 -2.57 -25.53 12.83
C VAL A 145 -3.37 -25.80 14.11
N PRO A 146 -4.38 -26.68 14.05
CA PRO A 146 -5.07 -27.15 15.25
C PRO A 146 -4.11 -27.94 16.14
N VAL A 147 -4.11 -27.65 17.43
CA VAL A 147 -3.24 -28.28 18.42
C VAL A 147 -3.96 -28.37 19.77
N GLU A 148 -3.70 -29.43 20.52
CA GLU A 148 -4.22 -29.56 21.89
C GLU A 148 -3.74 -28.40 22.77
N HIS A 149 -4.61 -27.87 23.62
CA HIS A 149 -4.30 -26.74 24.52
C HIS A 149 -3.01 -26.95 25.33
N ALA A 150 -2.78 -28.17 25.81
CA ALA A 150 -1.60 -28.52 26.59
C ALA A 150 -0.28 -28.36 25.82
N ARG A 151 -0.32 -28.38 24.48
CA ARG A 151 0.85 -28.33 23.60
C ARG A 151 0.96 -27.05 22.78
N ALA A 152 -0.08 -26.22 22.78
CA ALA A 152 -0.15 -24.99 22.00
C ALA A 152 1.07 -24.09 22.25
N GLY A 153 1.35 -23.75 23.51
CA GLY A 153 2.46 -22.87 23.85
C GLY A 153 3.83 -23.47 23.52
N GLN A 154 4.01 -24.79 23.66
CA GLN A 154 5.27 -25.44 23.29
C GLN A 154 5.49 -25.36 21.77
N LEU A 155 4.48 -25.75 20.99
CA LEU A 155 4.56 -25.76 19.53
C LEU A 155 4.70 -24.34 18.97
N GLU A 156 3.97 -23.36 19.51
CA GLU A 156 4.10 -21.96 19.12
C GLU A 156 5.54 -21.46 19.30
N ASN A 157 6.13 -21.67 20.48
CA ASN A 157 7.50 -21.29 20.78
C ASN A 157 8.50 -21.97 19.82
N GLU A 158 8.30 -23.26 19.55
CA GLU A 158 9.17 -24.02 18.65
C GLU A 158 9.06 -23.51 17.21
N LEU A 159 7.86 -23.24 16.71
CA LEU A 159 7.65 -22.67 15.39
C LEU A 159 8.27 -21.27 15.25
N ARG A 160 8.08 -20.39 16.25
CA ARG A 160 8.73 -19.06 16.26
C ARG A 160 10.25 -19.17 16.28
N ALA A 161 10.81 -20.07 17.10
CA ALA A 161 12.26 -20.31 17.17
C ALA A 161 12.85 -20.78 15.84
N HIS A 162 12.05 -21.43 14.98
CA HIS A 162 12.44 -21.83 13.65
C HIS A 162 12.01 -20.83 12.56
N GLY A 163 11.54 -19.63 12.91
CA GLY A 163 11.26 -18.56 11.95
C GLY A 163 9.93 -18.68 11.21
N PHE A 164 8.95 -19.43 11.74
CA PHE A 164 7.58 -19.34 11.22
C PHE A 164 7.00 -17.96 11.55
N ALA A 165 6.38 -17.33 10.55
CA ALA A 165 5.61 -16.10 10.73
C ALA A 165 4.23 -16.43 11.34
N LEU A 166 4.24 -16.65 12.65
CA LEU A 166 3.05 -16.89 13.45
C LEU A 166 2.34 -15.58 13.80
N GLN A 167 1.03 -15.58 13.61
CA GLN A 167 0.09 -14.52 13.98
C GLN A 167 -0.48 -14.83 15.37
N ASP A 168 -1.75 -14.47 15.61
CA ASP A 168 -2.46 -14.78 16.83
C ASP A 168 -2.81 -16.27 16.96
N THR A 169 -3.07 -16.69 18.20
CA THR A 169 -3.56 -18.03 18.53
C THR A 169 -5.02 -17.93 18.98
N GLU A 170 -5.91 -18.64 18.30
CA GLU A 170 -7.31 -18.75 18.71
C GLU A 170 -7.49 -19.94 19.67
N TYR A 171 -8.17 -19.72 20.80
CA TYR A 171 -8.44 -20.78 21.77
C TYR A 171 -9.91 -21.21 21.68
N ALA A 172 -10.18 -22.27 20.91
CA ALA A 172 -11.49 -22.91 20.84
C ALA A 172 -11.73 -23.83 22.06
N PRO A 173 -12.97 -24.27 22.35
CA PRO A 173 -13.26 -25.11 23.52
C PRO A 173 -12.42 -26.39 23.59
N ASP A 174 -12.20 -27.06 22.45
CA ASP A 174 -11.57 -28.38 22.42
C ASP A 174 -10.08 -28.35 22.03
N HIS A 175 -9.60 -27.28 21.40
CA HIS A 175 -8.23 -27.14 20.89
C HIS A 175 -7.85 -25.67 20.70
N ALA A 176 -6.55 -25.40 20.60
CA ALA A 176 -6.05 -24.11 20.12
C ALA A 176 -5.77 -24.19 18.61
N VAL A 177 -5.84 -23.05 17.93
CA VAL A 177 -5.52 -22.91 16.52
C VAL A 177 -4.41 -21.89 16.39
N LEU A 178 -3.22 -22.35 15.99
CA LEU A 178 -2.10 -21.46 15.68
C LEU A 178 -2.29 -20.94 14.25
N HIS A 179 -2.25 -19.62 14.05
CA HIS A 179 -2.31 -19.01 12.73
C HIS A 179 -0.89 -18.69 12.25
N LEU A 180 -0.57 -19.10 11.03
CA LEU A 180 0.70 -18.81 10.38
C LEU A 180 0.49 -18.28 8.98
N SER A 181 1.52 -17.65 8.44
CA SER A 181 1.54 -17.25 7.04
C SER A 181 2.86 -17.64 6.38
N VAL A 182 2.77 -17.99 5.09
CA VAL A 182 3.93 -18.28 4.23
C VAL A 182 3.79 -17.50 2.93
N PRO A 183 4.85 -17.30 2.14
CA PRO A 183 4.72 -16.81 0.77
C PRO A 183 3.64 -17.60 0.01
N ASP A 184 2.82 -16.92 -0.80
CA ASP A 184 1.76 -17.58 -1.59
C ASP A 184 2.33 -18.35 -2.81
N ASP A 185 3.12 -19.37 -2.51
CA ASP A 185 3.79 -20.24 -3.47
C ASP A 185 3.68 -21.72 -3.01
N PRO A 186 3.44 -22.69 -3.92
CA PRO A 186 3.32 -24.10 -3.55
C PRO A 186 4.57 -24.68 -2.86
N ALA A 187 5.78 -24.29 -3.26
CA ALA A 187 7.00 -24.83 -2.65
C ALA A 187 7.17 -24.31 -1.22
N ALA A 188 6.83 -23.04 -0.97
CA ALA A 188 6.83 -22.48 0.39
C ALA A 188 5.82 -23.19 1.31
N GLN A 189 4.64 -23.53 0.79
CA GLN A 189 3.63 -24.30 1.53
C GLN A 189 4.11 -25.72 1.83
N GLU A 190 4.72 -26.40 0.86
CA GLU A 190 5.27 -27.75 1.04
C GLU A 190 6.42 -27.75 2.06
N GLU A 191 7.34 -26.79 1.97
CA GLU A 191 8.45 -26.64 2.90
C GLU A 191 7.93 -26.41 4.33
N ALA A 192 6.97 -25.50 4.51
CA ALA A 192 6.38 -25.22 5.81
C ALA A 192 5.67 -26.44 6.40
N ALA A 193 4.93 -27.20 5.58
CA ALA A 193 4.26 -28.42 6.01
C ALA A 193 5.26 -29.51 6.43
N ALA A 194 6.34 -29.69 5.66
CA ALA A 194 7.41 -30.65 5.98
C ALA A 194 8.13 -30.27 7.29
N ARG A 195 8.43 -28.98 7.48
CA ARG A 195 9.06 -28.46 8.70
C ARG A 195 8.16 -28.60 9.92
N LEU A 196 6.86 -28.29 9.81
CA LEU A 196 5.90 -28.53 10.90
C LEU A 196 5.82 -30.01 11.25
N ALA A 197 5.77 -30.90 10.25
CA ALA A 197 5.72 -32.34 10.49
C ALA A 197 6.98 -32.81 11.24
N ALA A 198 8.17 -32.32 10.89
CA ALA A 198 9.40 -32.66 11.59
C ALA A 198 9.39 -32.20 13.06
N LEU A 199 8.97 -30.96 13.34
CA LEU A 199 8.94 -30.40 14.70
C LEU A 199 7.86 -31.07 15.57
N SER A 200 6.72 -31.41 14.99
CA SER A 200 5.60 -32.02 15.71
C SER A 200 5.62 -33.55 15.75
N SER A 201 6.69 -34.20 15.26
CA SER A 201 6.73 -35.66 15.06
C SER A 201 5.52 -36.19 14.26
N GLY A 202 5.06 -35.40 13.28
CA GLY A 202 3.93 -35.71 12.39
C GLY A 202 2.54 -35.51 13.01
N GLN A 203 2.45 -34.98 14.23
CA GLN A 203 1.18 -34.83 14.96
C GLN A 203 0.41 -33.56 14.60
N ALA A 204 1.08 -32.56 14.03
CA ALA A 204 0.46 -31.32 13.57
C ALA A 204 0.42 -31.25 12.05
N ARG A 205 -0.62 -30.60 11.51
CA ARG A 205 -0.79 -30.35 10.07
C ARG A 205 -1.26 -28.94 9.84
N ILE A 206 -0.83 -28.36 8.73
CA ILE A 206 -1.31 -27.05 8.27
C ILE A 206 -2.55 -27.28 7.41
N THR A 207 -3.62 -26.55 7.70
CA THR A 207 -4.73 -26.36 6.78
C THR A 207 -4.58 -25.00 6.12
N TRP A 208 -4.35 -24.98 4.81
CA TRP A 208 -4.18 -23.75 4.04
C TRP A 208 -5.53 -23.11 3.74
N GLY A 209 -5.61 -21.81 3.96
CA GLY A 209 -6.80 -21.00 3.75
C GLY A 209 -6.62 -19.97 2.64
N THR A 210 -7.16 -18.78 2.89
CA THR A 210 -7.16 -17.67 1.94
C THR A 210 -5.77 -17.05 1.77
N VAL A 211 -5.67 -16.23 0.72
CA VAL A 211 -4.52 -15.36 0.49
C VAL A 211 -4.81 -14.00 1.11
N THR A 212 -3.80 -13.36 1.65
CA THR A 212 -3.85 -11.96 2.05
C THR A 212 -2.56 -11.24 1.68
N TRP A 213 -2.59 -9.91 1.67
CA TRP A 213 -1.41 -9.07 1.55
C TRP A 213 -1.01 -8.57 2.93
N ILE A 214 0.23 -8.84 3.34
CA ILE A 214 0.78 -8.42 4.62
C ILE A 214 1.84 -7.36 4.37
N ASP A 215 1.73 -6.25 5.10
CA ASP A 215 2.71 -5.17 5.09
C ASP A 215 3.95 -5.59 5.90
N GLY A 216 5.13 -5.33 5.35
CA GLY A 216 6.42 -5.64 5.96
C GLY A 216 6.97 -4.56 6.89
#